data_AF-A0A8E2F6T8-F1
#
_entry.id   AF-A0A8E2F6T8-F1
#
_cell.length_a   1.000
_cell.length_b   1.000
_cell.length_c   1.000
_cell.angle_alpha   90.00
_cell.angle_beta   90.00
_cell.angle_gamma   90.00
#
_symmetry.space_group_name_H-M   'P 1'
#
loop_
_entity.id
_entity.type
_entity.pdbx_description
1 polymer ?
#
loop_
_entity_poly.entity_id
_entity_poly.type
_entity_poly.pdbx_seq_one_letter_code
_entity_poly.pdbx_strand_id
1 'polypeptide(L)'
;MRRIYKNVSNVVAWLGAEMKGFNLALETFRGIAQHSHLHLVPMKEPFLEQRYLDKDHWWQRVWTVQEAVLPINLTFVVGKRTLASDILFTAEENWSRHTATCCLDMGGKGEGLALWVLRRAHAMRGVGALKSVRRFSLEERLDLLSVSSGYRNRKCPDPRDRIYGFLGLDCGSYKNLLFPNYDIATEKLFELFTLEVIERAQNLDVFTYLYNPPGRRRADKIPSWAVDWRVDMDNKTDVFFNRRVKCLNAYTTAKNTSVNFSFISPGVVAMTGVLVDEVHAVGGYLTGKWDVYDEWQKMTKRDEWTVKKLSSAYENTASAFWHTLMSDIVFGAAASIEAGMLKFLRVQDKEHKLWLDRWWDWLRNKDLTPDPGRGAIYVNDAVREATCGRVFFTSTQGYMGTGAAAVLPGDIIVVLYGGKVPYILRRTDRAMELNKSFYPCYQILGDAYVHGVMDGKALNDPENRQLQAQRFILV
;
A
#
# COMPACT_ATOMS: atom_id res chain seq x y z
N MET A 1 13.81 12.37 22.12
CA MET A 1 13.18 11.04 22.09
C MET A 1 14.17 9.90 21.82
N ARG A 2 14.84 9.82 20.66
CA ARG A 2 15.77 8.70 20.37
C ARG A 2 16.81 8.43 21.46
N ARG A 3 17.53 9.48 21.90
CA ARG A 3 18.53 9.39 22.97
C ARG A 3 17.95 8.89 24.30
N ILE A 4 16.67 9.18 24.55
CA ILE A 4 15.99 8.76 25.77
C ILE A 4 15.71 7.26 25.67
N TYR A 5 14.91 6.83 24.70
CA TYR A 5 14.45 5.43 24.63
C TYR A 5 15.55 4.43 24.29
N LYS A 6 16.59 4.81 23.53
CA LYS A 6 17.75 3.91 23.29
C LYS A 6 18.55 3.62 24.57
N ASN A 7 18.54 4.52 25.53
CA ASN A 7 19.37 4.42 26.74
C ASN A 7 18.58 3.92 27.97
N VAL A 8 17.26 3.77 27.84
CA VAL A 8 16.41 3.26 28.91
C VAL A 8 16.42 1.73 28.91
N SER A 9 16.62 1.14 30.09
CA SER A 9 16.68 -0.32 30.28
C SER A 9 15.33 -1.01 30.05
N ASN A 10 14.23 -0.36 30.43
CA ASN A 10 12.88 -0.87 30.24
C ASN A 10 11.87 0.27 30.01
N VAL A 11 11.05 0.13 28.98
CA VAL A 11 9.88 1.00 28.75
C VAL A 11 8.62 0.26 29.16
N VAL A 12 7.78 0.97 29.91
CA VAL A 12 6.47 0.46 30.34
C VAL A 12 5.39 1.12 29.50
N ALA A 13 4.74 0.34 28.63
CA ALA A 13 3.61 0.78 27.82
C ALA A 13 2.31 0.48 28.55
N TRP A 14 1.72 1.49 29.17
CA TRP A 14 0.41 1.36 29.82
C TRP A 14 -0.70 1.44 28.76
N LEU A 15 -1.49 0.36 28.62
CA LEU A 15 -2.56 0.29 27.63
C LEU A 15 -3.92 0.72 28.19
N GLY A 16 -4.11 0.66 29.52
CA GLY A 16 -5.37 1.05 30.13
C GLY A 16 -5.69 0.35 31.44
N ALA A 17 -6.88 0.63 31.96
CA ALA A 17 -7.50 -0.15 33.03
C ALA A 17 -7.86 -1.57 32.55
N GLU A 18 -8.13 -2.48 33.48
CA GLU A 18 -8.48 -3.86 33.16
C GLU A 18 -9.77 -3.94 32.34
N MET A 19 -9.67 -4.48 31.12
CA MET A 19 -10.81 -4.71 30.22
C MET A 19 -11.33 -6.15 30.36
N LYS A 20 -12.66 -6.32 30.32
CA LYS A 20 -13.29 -7.64 30.34
C LYS A 20 -12.75 -8.51 29.19
N GLY A 21 -12.25 -9.71 29.50
CA GLY A 21 -11.68 -10.65 28.53
C GLY A 21 -10.19 -10.45 28.21
N PHE A 22 -9.55 -9.40 28.73
CA PHE A 22 -8.13 -9.15 28.44
C PHE A 22 -7.18 -10.12 29.18
N ASN A 23 -7.56 -10.61 30.37
CA ASN A 23 -6.78 -11.63 31.08
C ASN A 23 -6.61 -12.91 30.25
N LEU A 24 -7.72 -13.38 29.68
CA LEU A 24 -7.73 -14.52 28.78
C LEU A 24 -6.87 -14.28 27.53
N ALA A 25 -6.90 -13.06 26.99
CA ALA A 25 -6.02 -12.68 25.89
C ALA A 25 -4.53 -12.79 26.26
N LEU A 26 -4.14 -12.32 27.45
CA LEU A 26 -2.76 -12.44 27.95
C LEU A 26 -2.34 -13.91 28.15
N GLU A 27 -3.21 -14.73 28.73
CA GLU A 27 -2.98 -16.17 28.89
C GLU A 27 -2.86 -16.87 27.54
N THR A 28 -3.71 -16.50 26.59
CA THR A 28 -3.65 -17.07 25.24
C THR A 28 -2.34 -16.70 24.54
N PHE A 29 -1.87 -15.45 24.68
CA PHE A 29 -0.56 -15.07 24.13
C PHE A 29 0.59 -15.87 24.73
N ARG A 30 0.58 -16.09 26.04
CA ARG A 30 1.56 -16.97 26.68
C ARG A 30 1.47 -18.39 26.15
N GLY A 31 0.25 -18.92 26.01
CA GLY A 31 0.00 -20.25 25.45
C GLY A 31 0.51 -20.41 24.01
N ILE A 32 0.20 -19.47 23.12
CA ILE A 32 0.70 -19.48 21.73
C ILE A 32 2.21 -19.31 21.68
N ALA A 33 2.79 -18.45 22.53
CA ALA A 33 4.24 -18.28 22.60
C ALA A 33 4.95 -19.56 23.04
N GLN A 34 4.38 -20.30 24.00
CA GLN A 34 4.92 -21.56 24.51
C GLN A 34 4.66 -22.76 23.59
N HIS A 35 3.55 -22.73 22.83
CA HIS A 35 3.10 -23.85 22.02
C HIS A 35 2.78 -23.40 20.59
N SER A 36 3.74 -23.54 19.68
CA SER A 36 3.63 -23.13 18.28
C SER A 36 2.54 -23.85 17.47
N HIS A 37 2.08 -25.01 17.94
CA HIS A 37 1.06 -25.84 17.29
C HIS A 37 -0.34 -25.68 17.92
N LEU A 38 -0.53 -24.70 18.81
CA LEU A 38 -1.80 -24.51 19.52
C LEU A 38 -2.93 -24.13 18.55
N HIS A 39 -3.92 -25.01 18.42
CA HIS A 39 -5.16 -24.74 17.69
C HIS A 39 -6.18 -24.03 18.57
N LEU A 40 -6.51 -22.79 18.24
CA LEU A 40 -7.61 -22.07 18.89
C LEU A 40 -8.94 -22.50 18.26
N VAL A 41 -9.81 -23.15 19.04
CA VAL A 41 -11.14 -23.59 18.58
C VAL A 41 -12.17 -22.45 18.73
N PRO A 42 -13.03 -22.17 17.74
CA PRO A 42 -13.92 -21.01 17.74
C PRO A 42 -14.96 -20.91 18.88
N MET A 43 -15.24 -22.00 19.59
CA MET A 43 -16.52 -22.16 20.30
C MET A 43 -16.51 -21.91 21.82
N LYS A 44 -15.41 -21.52 22.47
CA LYS A 44 -15.43 -21.41 23.94
C LYS A 44 -14.93 -20.13 24.60
N GLU A 45 -14.27 -19.22 23.88
CA GLU A 45 -13.46 -18.22 24.58
C GLU A 45 -13.47 -16.85 23.87
N PRO A 46 -13.77 -15.73 24.55
CA PRO A 46 -13.69 -14.38 23.97
C PRO A 46 -12.23 -13.96 23.79
N PHE A 47 -11.57 -14.47 22.75
CA PHE A 47 -10.24 -14.00 22.33
C PHE A 47 -10.32 -12.58 21.78
N LEU A 48 -9.19 -11.86 21.85
CA LEU A 48 -8.96 -10.51 21.30
C LEU A 48 -9.78 -10.25 20.03
N GLU A 49 -10.84 -9.47 20.19
CA GLU A 49 -11.46 -8.77 19.09
C GLU A 49 -10.56 -7.57 18.74
N GLN A 50 -10.46 -7.23 17.45
CA GLN A 50 -9.71 -6.06 16.97
C GLN A 50 -9.98 -4.80 17.81
N ARG A 51 -11.21 -4.68 18.33
CA ARG A 51 -11.68 -3.62 19.24
C ARG A 51 -10.79 -3.36 20.45
N TYR A 52 -10.05 -4.36 20.98
CA TYR A 52 -9.23 -4.13 22.18
C TYR A 52 -7.94 -3.38 21.82
N LEU A 53 -7.33 -3.66 20.66
CA LEU A 53 -6.20 -2.88 20.15
C LEU A 53 -6.65 -1.54 19.58
N ASP A 54 -7.88 -1.48 19.04
CA ASP A 54 -8.45 -0.28 18.45
C ASP A 54 -9.01 0.72 19.48
N LYS A 55 -9.27 0.34 20.74
CA LYS A 55 -9.81 1.24 21.77
C LYS A 55 -8.75 1.90 22.66
N ASP A 56 -7.57 1.31 22.76
CA ASP A 56 -6.53 1.80 23.66
C ASP A 56 -5.75 2.97 23.04
N HIS A 57 -5.64 4.05 23.81
CA HIS A 57 -5.00 5.30 23.37
C HIS A 57 -3.52 5.13 22.99
N TRP A 58 -2.84 4.11 23.52
CA TRP A 58 -1.41 3.93 23.27
C TRP A 58 -1.13 3.47 21.82
N TRP A 59 -1.87 2.48 21.31
CA TRP A 59 -1.67 1.94 19.94
C TRP A 59 -1.95 2.96 18.84
N GLN A 60 -2.81 3.93 19.16
CA GLN A 60 -3.23 4.96 18.21
C GLN A 60 -2.25 6.13 18.12
N ARG A 61 -1.29 6.30 19.03
CA ARG A 61 -0.43 7.50 19.07
C ARG A 61 0.81 7.34 18.21
N VAL A 62 1.17 8.37 17.45
CA VAL A 62 2.34 8.34 16.55
C VAL A 62 3.65 8.07 17.31
N TRP A 63 3.85 8.75 18.44
CA TRP A 63 5.07 8.69 19.25
C TRP A 63 5.32 7.33 19.91
N THR A 64 4.28 6.53 20.11
CA THR A 64 4.40 5.24 20.78
C THR A 64 5.11 4.19 19.91
N VAL A 65 5.28 4.43 18.61
CA VAL A 65 6.17 3.60 17.77
C VAL A 65 7.61 3.73 18.27
N GLN A 66 8.09 4.94 18.57
CA GLN A 66 9.44 5.13 19.14
C GLN A 66 9.58 4.47 20.51
N GLU A 67 8.55 4.59 21.35
CA GLU A 67 8.50 3.98 22.68
C GLU A 67 8.63 2.45 22.61
N ALA A 68 8.11 1.81 21.58
CA ALA A 68 8.16 0.35 21.47
C ALA A 68 9.30 -0.21 20.62
N VAL A 69 9.82 0.57 19.68
CA VAL A 69 10.90 0.13 18.79
C VAL A 69 12.27 0.32 19.42
N LEU A 70 12.52 1.46 20.06
CA LEU A 70 13.86 1.86 20.49
C LEU A 70 14.40 1.21 21.77
N PRO A 71 13.60 0.88 22.80
CA PRO A 71 14.15 0.41 24.07
C PRO A 71 14.57 -1.06 24.00
N ILE A 72 15.53 -1.44 24.85
CA ILE A 72 16.00 -2.83 24.96
C ILE A 72 14.85 -3.74 25.42
N ASN A 73 14.14 -3.34 26.47
CA ASN A 73 12.98 -4.07 26.98
C ASN A 73 11.71 -3.22 26.88
N LEU A 74 10.60 -3.88 26.53
CA LEU A 74 9.27 -3.29 26.49
C LEU A 74 8.31 -4.19 27.27
N THR A 75 7.62 -3.60 28.23
CA THR A 75 6.60 -4.27 29.03
C THR A 75 5.25 -3.60 28.82
N PHE A 76 4.27 -4.35 28.33
CA PHE A 76 2.88 -3.89 28.25
C PHE A 76 2.18 -4.08 29.59
N VAL A 77 1.42 -3.07 30.03
CA VAL A 77 0.71 -3.08 31.32
C VAL A 77 -0.76 -2.77 31.10
N VAL A 78 -1.62 -3.65 31.63
CA VAL A 78 -3.08 -3.47 31.63
C VAL A 78 -3.63 -3.77 33.01
N GLY A 79 -4.24 -2.77 33.64
CA GLY A 79 -4.63 -2.86 35.04
C GLY A 79 -3.43 -3.23 35.93
N LYS A 80 -3.51 -4.38 36.61
CA LYS A 80 -2.43 -4.92 37.47
C LYS A 80 -1.58 -6.00 36.80
N ARG A 81 -1.76 -6.24 35.50
CA ARG A 81 -1.11 -7.32 34.75
C ARG A 81 -0.05 -6.78 33.83
N THR A 82 0.96 -7.60 33.58
CA THR A 82 2.09 -7.27 32.70
C THR A 82 2.27 -8.35 31.64
N LEU A 83 2.75 -7.94 30.46
CA LEU A 83 3.14 -8.80 29.36
C LEU A 83 4.43 -8.26 28.75
N ALA A 84 5.49 -9.04 28.82
CA ALA A 84 6.75 -8.70 28.16
C ALA A 84 6.59 -8.80 26.63
N SER A 85 7.24 -7.90 25.89
CA SER A 85 7.08 -7.80 24.44
C SER A 85 7.57 -9.02 23.67
N ASP A 86 8.59 -9.71 24.20
CA ASP A 86 9.13 -10.96 23.66
C ASP A 86 8.07 -12.06 23.59
N ILE A 87 7.25 -12.21 24.64
CA ILE A 87 6.11 -13.14 24.67
C ILE A 87 5.12 -12.78 23.56
N LEU A 88 4.74 -11.50 23.47
CA LEU A 88 3.78 -11.03 22.47
C LEU A 88 4.31 -11.22 21.03
N PHE A 89 5.58 -10.91 20.79
CA PHE A 89 6.23 -11.06 19.48
C PHE A 89 6.47 -12.52 19.09
N THR A 90 6.68 -13.41 20.05
CA THR A 90 6.77 -14.86 19.83
C THR A 90 5.41 -15.43 19.52
N ALA A 91 4.38 -15.02 20.27
CA ALA A 91 3.00 -15.41 20.02
C ALA A 91 2.54 -15.01 18.61
N GLU A 92 2.84 -13.77 18.19
CA GLU A 92 2.53 -13.30 16.84
C GLU A 92 3.18 -14.17 15.76
N GLU A 93 4.45 -14.51 15.90
CA GLU A 93 5.16 -15.32 14.91
C GLU A 93 4.64 -16.75 14.82
N ASN A 94 4.44 -17.39 15.97
CA ASN A 94 3.85 -18.72 16.05
C ASN A 94 2.44 -18.72 15.43
N TRP A 95 1.62 -17.73 15.75
CA TRP A 95 0.28 -17.60 15.17
C TRP A 95 0.31 -17.37 13.66
N SER A 96 1.11 -16.42 13.19
CA SER A 96 1.24 -16.10 11.76
C SER A 96 1.75 -17.30 10.96
N ARG A 97 2.69 -18.09 11.51
CA ARG A 97 3.16 -19.33 10.89
C ARG A 97 2.10 -20.42 10.88
N HIS A 98 1.46 -20.68 12.03
CA HIS A 98 0.44 -21.72 12.19
C HIS A 98 -0.79 -21.48 11.33
N THR A 99 -1.22 -20.22 11.22
CA THR A 99 -2.33 -19.86 10.34
C THR A 99 -1.99 -20.07 8.88
N ALA A 100 -0.77 -19.72 8.44
CA ALA A 100 -0.32 -19.92 7.07
C ALA A 100 -0.20 -21.40 6.67
N THR A 101 0.19 -22.29 7.59
CA THR A 101 0.51 -23.70 7.26
C THR A 101 -0.52 -24.73 7.72
N CYS A 102 -1.40 -24.40 8.67
CA CYS A 102 -2.24 -25.40 9.34
C CYS A 102 -3.71 -24.99 9.43
N CYS A 103 -4.02 -23.87 10.11
CA CYS A 103 -5.42 -23.49 10.38
C CYS A 103 -6.20 -23.05 9.13
N LEU A 104 -5.52 -22.58 8.08
CA LEU A 104 -6.13 -22.32 6.77
C LEU A 104 -6.43 -23.59 5.97
N ASP A 105 -5.97 -24.78 6.42
CA ASP A 105 -6.17 -26.11 5.77
C ASP A 105 -7.40 -26.85 6.28
N MET A 106 -8.03 -26.33 7.32
CA MET A 106 -9.27 -26.86 7.88
C MET A 106 -10.53 -26.43 7.09
N GLY A 107 -10.36 -25.87 5.89
CA GLY A 107 -11.45 -25.39 5.00
C GLY A 107 -12.45 -26.47 4.54
N GLY A 108 -12.29 -27.72 4.96
CA GLY A 108 -13.28 -28.78 4.77
C GLY A 108 -14.15 -29.10 5.99
N LYS A 109 -13.97 -28.45 7.15
CA LYS A 109 -14.56 -28.91 8.43
C LYS A 109 -15.40 -27.90 9.21
N GLY A 110 -15.85 -26.80 8.60
CA GLY A 110 -16.87 -25.96 9.24
C GLY A 110 -17.03 -24.58 8.61
N GLU A 111 -18.29 -24.19 8.39
CA GLU A 111 -18.68 -22.86 7.95
C GLU A 111 -18.04 -21.77 8.83
N GLY A 112 -17.31 -20.84 8.21
CA GLY A 112 -16.79 -19.64 8.88
C GLY A 112 -15.47 -19.79 9.65
N LEU A 113 -14.87 -20.99 9.77
CA LEU A 113 -13.59 -21.18 10.48
C LEU A 113 -12.43 -20.45 9.80
N ALA A 114 -12.30 -20.53 8.47
CA ALA A 114 -11.25 -19.84 7.72
C ALA A 114 -11.36 -18.30 7.90
N LEU A 115 -12.58 -17.76 7.82
CA LEU A 115 -12.85 -16.34 8.04
C LEU A 115 -12.55 -15.91 9.49
N TRP A 116 -12.83 -16.77 10.47
CA TRP A 116 -12.51 -16.56 11.88
C TRP A 116 -10.99 -16.48 12.11
N VAL A 117 -10.22 -17.42 11.54
CA VAL A 117 -8.76 -17.45 11.61
C VAL A 117 -8.17 -16.17 10.98
N LEU A 118 -8.65 -15.81 9.79
CA LEU A 118 -8.20 -14.60 9.08
C LEU A 118 -8.46 -13.33 9.88
N ARG A 119 -9.69 -13.13 10.41
CA ARG A 119 -10.03 -11.95 11.22
C ARG A 119 -9.12 -11.79 12.44
N ARG A 120 -8.66 -12.87 13.05
CA ARG A 120 -7.74 -12.81 14.20
C ARG A 120 -6.28 -12.65 13.79
N ALA A 121 -5.85 -13.24 12.68
CA ALA A 121 -4.56 -12.91 12.07
C ALA A 121 -4.48 -11.40 11.73
N HIS A 122 -5.59 -10.78 11.31
CA HIS A 122 -5.68 -9.33 11.13
C HIS A 122 -5.43 -8.53 12.41
N ALA A 123 -5.97 -8.96 13.56
CA ALA A 123 -5.74 -8.28 14.84
C ALA A 123 -4.25 -8.31 15.26
N MET A 124 -3.51 -9.37 14.92
CA MET A 124 -2.08 -9.49 15.23
C MET A 124 -1.16 -8.72 14.28
N ARG A 125 -1.67 -8.16 13.18
CA ARG A 125 -0.84 -7.45 12.19
C ARG A 125 -0.14 -6.22 12.76
N GLY A 126 -0.80 -5.47 13.66
CA GLY A 126 -0.17 -4.31 14.30
C GLY A 126 1.07 -4.70 15.11
N VAL A 127 1.02 -5.86 15.77
CA VAL A 127 2.14 -6.45 16.51
C VAL A 127 3.24 -6.91 15.56
N GLY A 128 2.90 -7.62 14.49
CA GLY A 128 3.86 -8.09 13.48
C GLY A 128 4.56 -6.93 12.75
N ALA A 129 3.82 -5.85 12.45
CA ALA A 129 4.37 -4.62 11.87
C ALA A 129 5.36 -3.94 12.83
N LEU A 130 5.00 -3.83 14.12
CA LEU A 130 5.87 -3.26 15.15
C LEU A 130 7.15 -4.09 15.35
N LYS A 131 7.01 -5.43 15.40
CA LYS A 131 8.15 -6.36 15.44
C LYS A 131 9.07 -6.19 14.23
N SER A 132 8.50 -6.08 13.04
CA SER A 132 9.26 -5.89 11.80
C SER A 132 10.05 -4.58 11.82
N VAL A 133 9.40 -3.47 12.20
CA VAL A 133 10.05 -2.15 12.31
C VAL A 133 11.13 -2.16 13.40
N ARG A 134 10.89 -2.84 14.53
CA ARG A 134 11.90 -3.03 15.58
C ARG A 134 13.13 -3.75 15.07
N ARG A 135 12.94 -4.87 14.36
CA ARG A 135 14.04 -5.62 13.75
C ARG A 135 14.81 -4.77 12.73
N PHE A 136 14.12 -4.12 11.78
CA PHE A 136 14.79 -3.29 10.77
C PHE A 136 15.49 -2.06 11.36
N SER A 137 14.98 -1.51 12.47
CA SER A 137 15.65 -0.43 13.20
C SER A 137 16.95 -0.90 13.87
N LEU A 138 16.95 -2.11 14.47
CA LEU A 138 18.15 -2.71 15.06
C LEU A 138 19.21 -3.06 14.01
N GLU A 139 18.76 -3.46 12.83
CA GLU A 139 19.62 -3.80 11.68
C GLU A 139 20.08 -2.58 10.86
N GLU A 140 19.71 -1.36 11.28
CA GLU A 140 19.99 -0.11 10.58
C GLU A 140 19.50 -0.06 9.12
N ARG A 141 18.46 -0.83 8.80
CA ARG A 141 17.85 -0.97 7.47
C ARG A 141 16.49 -0.30 7.32
N LEU A 142 16.10 0.53 8.28
CA LEU A 142 14.78 1.15 8.31
C LEU A 142 14.69 2.37 7.40
N ASP A 143 13.67 2.39 6.55
CA ASP A 143 13.32 3.53 5.71
C ASP A 143 12.17 4.36 6.30
N LEU A 144 12.36 5.68 6.37
CA LEU A 144 11.41 6.61 6.99
C LEU A 144 10.11 6.72 6.19
N LEU A 145 10.17 6.64 4.86
CA LEU A 145 8.98 6.69 3.99
C LEU A 145 8.06 5.50 4.29
N SER A 146 8.62 4.30 4.33
CA SER A 146 7.92 3.05 4.66
C SER A 146 7.26 3.08 6.04
N VAL A 147 7.96 3.61 7.04
CA VAL A 147 7.43 3.73 8.42
C VAL A 147 6.32 4.78 8.50
N SER A 148 6.51 5.93 7.86
CA SER A 148 5.53 7.01 7.84
C SER A 148 4.21 6.56 7.20
N SER A 149 4.29 5.71 6.17
CA SER A 149 3.12 5.08 5.55
C SER A 149 2.51 3.98 6.41
N GLY A 150 3.33 3.06 6.94
CA GLY A 150 2.84 1.91 7.72
C GLY A 150 2.15 2.29 9.04
N TYR A 151 2.33 3.52 9.51
CA TYR A 151 1.67 4.05 10.71
C TYR A 151 0.89 5.35 10.43
N ARG A 152 0.47 5.58 9.18
CA ARG A 152 -0.32 6.76 8.77
C ARG A 152 -1.72 6.79 9.38
N ASN A 153 -2.21 5.69 9.94
CA ASN A 153 -3.47 5.65 10.69
C ASN A 153 -3.33 6.10 12.16
N ARG A 154 -2.11 6.36 12.66
CA ARG A 154 -1.89 6.78 14.05
C ARG A 154 -2.17 8.27 14.26
N LYS A 155 -2.98 8.60 15.25
CA LYS A 155 -3.33 9.95 15.67
C LYS A 155 -2.11 10.77 16.08
N CYS A 156 -2.06 12.00 15.59
CA CYS A 156 -1.14 13.06 16.01
C CYS A 156 -1.86 14.43 15.90
N PRO A 157 -1.94 15.21 16.99
CA PRO A 157 -2.54 16.55 16.94
C PRO A 157 -1.82 17.50 15.99
N ASP A 158 -0.49 17.43 15.96
CA ASP A 158 0.35 18.17 15.02
C ASP A 158 0.62 17.33 13.76
N PRO A 159 0.18 17.75 12.57
CA PRO A 159 0.45 17.05 11.32
C PRO A 159 1.94 16.81 11.00
N ARG A 160 2.85 17.62 11.54
CA ARG A 160 4.30 17.48 11.30
C ARG A 160 4.86 16.22 11.97
N ASP A 161 4.19 15.73 13.01
CA ASP A 161 4.56 14.50 13.69
C ASP A 161 4.32 13.24 12.84
N ARG A 162 3.61 13.35 11.71
CA ARG A 162 3.55 12.29 10.70
C ARG A 162 4.93 11.93 10.13
N ILE A 163 5.89 12.84 10.23
CA ILE A 163 7.29 12.65 9.84
C ILE A 163 8.17 12.70 11.10
N TYR A 164 8.06 13.75 11.91
CA TYR A 164 8.90 13.95 13.09
C TYR A 164 8.70 12.88 14.17
N GLY A 165 7.50 12.30 14.26
CA GLY A 165 7.17 11.18 15.14
C GLY A 165 7.92 9.89 14.82
N PHE A 166 8.60 9.81 13.66
CA PHE A 166 9.38 8.63 13.26
C PHE A 166 10.86 8.91 13.02
N LEU A 167 11.29 10.17 12.96
CA LEU A 167 12.71 10.54 12.78
C LEU A 167 13.66 9.90 13.80
N GLY A 168 13.18 9.62 15.01
CA GLY A 168 13.97 8.94 16.04
C GLY A 168 14.29 7.47 15.72
N LEU A 169 13.52 6.85 14.84
CA LEU A 169 13.72 5.47 14.37
C LEU A 169 14.74 5.38 13.25
N ASP A 170 14.86 6.46 12.48
CA ASP A 170 15.75 6.55 11.34
C ASP A 170 17.23 6.46 11.77
N CYS A 171 18.03 5.69 11.04
CA CYS A 171 19.40 5.36 11.40
C CYS A 171 20.44 6.39 10.95
N GLY A 172 20.06 7.64 10.72
CA GLY A 172 21.02 8.68 10.31
C GLY A 172 20.80 9.19 8.90
N SER A 173 19.92 8.51 8.18
CA SER A 173 19.58 8.75 6.80
C SER A 173 19.09 10.17 6.50
N TYR A 174 18.26 10.70 7.39
CA TYR A 174 17.58 11.98 7.23
C TYR A 174 18.04 12.99 8.30
N LYS A 175 18.98 12.59 9.17
CA LYS A 175 19.36 13.34 10.38
C LYS A 175 19.90 14.74 10.11
N ASN A 176 20.58 14.95 8.99
CA ASN A 176 21.18 16.24 8.66
C ASN A 176 20.22 17.16 7.89
N LEU A 177 19.11 16.60 7.39
CA LEU A 177 18.23 17.26 6.43
C LEU A 177 16.86 17.56 7.05
N LEU A 178 16.46 16.81 8.10
CA LEU A 178 15.19 16.98 8.80
C LEU A 178 15.42 16.96 10.32
N PHE A 179 15.76 18.11 10.90
CA PHE A 179 15.59 18.33 12.34
C PHE A 179 14.15 18.74 12.62
N PRO A 180 13.54 18.30 13.74
CA PRO A 180 12.23 18.78 14.14
C PRO A 180 12.23 20.30 14.29
N ASN A 181 11.56 20.98 13.37
CA ASN A 181 11.35 22.42 13.37
C ASN A 181 9.84 22.66 13.33
N TYR A 182 9.27 23.12 14.43
CA TYR A 182 7.84 23.39 14.55
C TYR A 182 7.47 24.84 14.18
N ASP A 183 8.41 25.61 13.64
CA ASP A 183 8.16 26.96 13.11
C ASP A 183 7.84 26.92 11.60
N ILE A 184 8.16 25.83 10.90
CA ILE A 184 7.82 25.68 9.47
C ILE A 184 6.35 25.30 9.29
N ALA A 185 5.79 25.73 8.17
CA ALA A 185 4.48 25.29 7.71
C ALA A 185 4.50 23.79 7.38
N THR A 186 3.41 23.09 7.72
CA THR A 186 3.22 21.66 7.46
C THR A 186 3.42 21.31 5.98
N GLU A 187 2.87 22.12 5.09
CA GLU A 187 2.96 21.93 3.64
C GLU A 187 4.41 21.99 3.17
N LYS A 188 5.20 22.91 3.74
CA LYS A 188 6.62 23.03 3.43
C LYS A 188 7.42 21.83 3.91
N LEU A 189 7.10 21.30 5.10
CA LEU A 189 7.71 20.07 5.60
C LEU A 189 7.45 18.89 4.65
N PHE A 190 6.22 18.73 4.17
CA PHE A 190 5.86 17.63 3.28
C PHE A 190 6.53 17.73 1.91
N GLU A 191 6.68 18.96 1.40
CA GLU A 191 7.47 19.26 0.20
C GLU A 191 8.93 18.83 0.40
N LEU A 192 9.59 19.35 1.45
CA LEU A 192 10.99 19.05 1.76
C LEU A 192 11.21 17.55 1.96
N PHE A 193 10.32 16.88 2.69
CA PHE A 193 10.43 15.44 2.92
C PHE A 193 10.29 14.64 1.62
N THR A 194 9.39 15.05 0.71
CA THR A 194 9.23 14.37 -0.58
C THR A 194 10.49 14.52 -1.44
N LEU A 195 11.06 15.74 -1.50
CA LEU A 195 12.31 16.00 -2.22
C LEU A 195 13.45 15.12 -1.70
N GLU A 196 13.61 15.13 -0.38
CA GLU A 196 14.65 14.37 0.31
C GLU A 196 14.53 12.86 0.07
N VAL A 197 13.31 12.32 0.06
CA VAL A 197 13.08 10.91 -0.26
C VAL A 197 13.50 10.58 -1.70
N ILE A 198 13.20 11.44 -2.68
CA ILE A 198 13.59 11.23 -4.09
C ILE A 198 15.12 11.29 -4.22
N GLU A 199 15.75 12.32 -3.66
CA GLU A 199 17.20 12.52 -3.73
C GLU A 199 17.97 11.38 -3.06
N ARG A 200 17.48 10.88 -1.93
CA ARG A 200 18.11 9.77 -1.24
C ARG A 200 17.91 8.43 -1.94
N ALA A 201 16.67 8.12 -2.30
CA ALA A 201 16.30 6.80 -2.81
C ALA A 201 16.67 6.63 -4.29
N GLN A 202 16.92 7.74 -5.01
CA GLN A 202 17.21 7.77 -6.44
C GLN A 202 16.18 6.98 -7.26
N ASN A 203 14.92 7.06 -6.83
CA ASN A 203 13.76 6.47 -7.48
C ASN A 203 12.51 7.31 -7.20
N LEU A 204 11.40 6.94 -7.84
CA LEU A 204 10.13 7.67 -7.78
C LEU A 204 9.04 6.94 -6.98
N ASP A 205 9.43 6.01 -6.10
CA ASP A 205 8.49 5.20 -5.32
C ASP A 205 7.62 6.07 -4.39
N VAL A 206 8.11 7.25 -3.99
CA VAL A 206 7.37 8.22 -3.17
C VAL A 206 6.04 8.63 -3.81
N PHE A 207 5.94 8.65 -5.14
CA PHE A 207 4.70 9.03 -5.81
C PHE A 207 3.60 7.97 -5.72
N THR A 208 3.94 6.72 -5.39
CA THR A 208 2.94 5.69 -5.07
C THR A 208 2.21 6.00 -3.74
N TYR A 209 2.81 6.84 -2.90
CA TYR A 209 2.22 7.29 -1.63
C TYR A 209 1.23 8.46 -1.80
N LEU A 210 1.07 8.98 -3.02
CA LEU A 210 0.04 9.96 -3.38
C LEU A 210 -1.33 9.27 -3.34
N TYR A 211 -2.06 9.52 -2.25
CA TYR A 211 -3.39 8.95 -2.03
C TYR A 211 -4.46 10.05 -2.08
N ASN A 212 -5.36 9.95 -3.06
CA ASN A 212 -6.45 10.89 -3.29
C ASN A 212 -7.78 10.13 -3.28
N PRO A 213 -8.42 9.93 -2.11
CA PRO A 213 -9.71 9.26 -2.04
C PRO A 213 -10.82 10.12 -2.69
N PRO A 214 -11.89 9.49 -3.21
CA PRO A 214 -13.04 10.22 -3.76
C PRO A 214 -13.62 11.24 -2.77
N GLY A 215 -14.07 12.38 -3.29
CA GLY A 215 -14.72 13.42 -2.49
C GLY A 215 -13.77 14.26 -1.62
N ARG A 216 -12.48 13.93 -1.54
CA ARG A 216 -11.49 14.77 -0.86
C ARG A 216 -10.82 15.72 -1.85
N ARG A 217 -11.00 17.02 -1.62
CA ARG A 217 -10.18 18.04 -2.29
C ARG A 217 -8.80 18.07 -1.63
N ARG A 218 -7.73 17.96 -2.42
CA ARG A 218 -6.36 18.17 -1.94
C ARG A 218 -6.23 19.60 -1.40
N ALA A 219 -5.51 19.77 -0.29
CA ALA A 219 -5.27 21.09 0.26
C ALA A 219 -4.56 21.98 -0.76
N ASP A 220 -5.10 23.17 -1.04
CA ASP A 220 -4.66 24.06 -2.13
C ASP A 220 -3.19 24.52 -2.01
N LYS A 221 -2.56 24.33 -0.85
CA LYS A 221 -1.18 24.77 -0.56
C LYS A 221 -0.12 23.66 -0.71
N ILE A 222 -0.51 22.42 -1.04
CA ILE A 222 0.45 21.33 -1.28
C ILE A 222 0.55 21.05 -2.78
N PRO A 223 1.75 21.14 -3.37
CA PRO A 223 2.02 20.77 -4.76
C PRO A 223 1.57 19.34 -5.07
N SER A 224 1.14 19.06 -6.30
CA SER A 224 0.59 17.73 -6.65
C SER A 224 1.59 16.58 -6.43
N TRP A 225 2.88 16.87 -6.53
CA TRP A 225 3.97 15.91 -6.38
C TRP A 225 4.39 15.65 -4.93
N ALA A 226 4.04 16.53 -3.97
CA ALA A 226 4.42 16.40 -2.57
C ALA A 226 3.39 15.59 -1.76
N VAL A 227 3.80 14.53 -1.05
CA VAL A 227 2.85 13.65 -0.35
C VAL A 227 2.16 14.36 0.83
N ASP A 228 0.83 14.44 0.80
CA ASP A 228 0.04 15.01 1.91
C ASP A 228 -0.17 14.00 3.04
N TRP A 229 0.71 13.98 4.04
CA TRP A 229 0.64 13.02 5.16
C TRP A 229 -0.57 13.21 6.10
N ARG A 230 -1.40 14.23 5.87
CA ARG A 230 -2.68 14.43 6.58
C ARG A 230 -3.81 13.57 6.05
N VAL A 231 -3.64 12.90 4.90
CA VAL A 231 -4.70 12.03 4.36
C VAL A 231 -4.85 10.83 5.30
N ASP A 232 -5.94 10.79 6.05
CA ASP A 232 -6.29 9.63 6.86
C ASP A 232 -6.73 8.48 5.95
N MET A 233 -6.24 7.28 6.28
CA MET A 233 -6.68 6.03 5.69
C MET A 233 -7.27 5.18 6.81
N ASP A 234 -8.45 4.60 6.59
CA ASP A 234 -8.98 3.63 7.52
C ASP A 234 -8.07 2.38 7.56
N ASN A 235 -8.14 1.62 8.66
CA ASN A 235 -7.27 0.46 8.87
C ASN A 235 -7.34 -0.60 7.75
N LYS A 236 -8.48 -0.76 7.08
CA LYS A 236 -8.61 -1.73 5.98
C LYS A 236 -7.91 -1.20 4.73
N THR A 237 -8.16 0.06 4.39
CA THR A 237 -7.53 0.75 3.25
C THR A 237 -6.01 0.80 3.40
N ASP A 238 -5.52 1.17 4.58
CA ASP A 238 -4.09 1.25 4.90
C ASP A 238 -3.36 -0.09 4.66
N VAL A 239 -3.98 -1.20 5.04
CA VAL A 239 -3.41 -2.54 4.86
C VAL A 239 -3.23 -2.89 3.39
N PHE A 240 -4.26 -2.69 2.56
CA PHE A 240 -4.19 -2.99 1.12
C PHE A 240 -3.21 -2.05 0.41
N PHE A 241 -3.25 -0.77 0.79
CA PHE A 241 -2.33 0.24 0.29
C PHE A 241 -0.87 -0.13 0.53
N ASN A 242 -0.49 -0.44 1.77
CA ASN A 242 0.89 -0.77 2.13
C ASN A 242 1.36 -2.09 1.49
N ARG A 243 0.48 -3.05 1.20
CA ARG A 243 0.84 -4.26 0.44
C ARG A 243 1.11 -3.95 -1.03
N ARG A 244 0.25 -3.16 -1.67
CA ARG A 244 0.45 -2.70 -3.06
C ARG A 244 1.78 -1.96 -3.22
N VAL A 245 2.15 -1.10 -2.28
CA VAL A 245 3.44 -0.40 -2.29
C VAL A 245 4.62 -1.39 -2.28
N LYS A 246 4.54 -2.49 -1.51
CA LYS A 246 5.60 -3.53 -1.51
C LYS A 246 5.72 -4.26 -2.84
N CYS A 247 4.64 -4.32 -3.61
CA CYS A 247 4.62 -4.93 -4.93
C CYS A 247 5.30 -4.07 -6.01
N LEU A 248 5.69 -2.82 -5.75
CA LEU A 248 6.42 -1.99 -6.71
C LEU A 248 7.70 -2.66 -7.23
N ASN A 249 8.39 -3.40 -6.37
CA ASN A 249 9.61 -4.13 -6.73
C ASN A 249 9.36 -5.32 -7.67
N ALA A 250 8.10 -5.66 -7.95
CA ALA A 250 7.76 -6.61 -8.99
C ALA A 250 8.00 -6.03 -10.39
N TYR A 251 7.91 -4.71 -10.55
CA TYR A 251 7.81 -4.05 -11.84
C TYR A 251 9.08 -3.28 -12.20
N THR A 252 9.34 -3.16 -13.51
CA THR A 252 10.49 -2.40 -14.03
C THR A 252 10.11 -1.63 -15.30
N THR A 253 9.20 -0.66 -15.16
CA THR A 253 8.62 0.08 -16.30
C THR A 253 9.62 0.98 -17.01
N ALA A 254 10.37 1.82 -16.28
CA ALA A 254 11.36 2.71 -16.89
C ALA A 254 12.73 2.04 -17.13
N LYS A 255 12.83 0.71 -16.96
CA LYS A 255 14.04 -0.10 -17.09
C LYS A 255 15.26 0.52 -16.39
N ASN A 256 16.34 0.75 -17.15
CA ASN A 256 17.62 1.24 -16.65
C ASN A 256 17.74 2.77 -16.72
N THR A 257 16.64 3.49 -16.97
CA THR A 257 16.68 4.95 -16.94
C THR A 257 16.94 5.44 -15.52
N SER A 258 17.85 6.41 -15.37
CA SER A 258 18.12 7.05 -14.08
C SER A 258 17.12 8.16 -13.84
N VAL A 259 16.79 8.42 -12.56
CA VAL A 259 15.94 9.54 -12.19
C VAL A 259 16.54 10.83 -12.74
N ASN A 260 15.74 11.56 -13.52
CA ASN A 260 16.07 12.89 -13.99
C ASN A 260 15.04 13.86 -13.38
N PHE A 261 15.38 14.33 -12.19
CA PHE A 261 14.55 15.18 -11.34
C PHE A 261 15.27 16.50 -11.08
N SER A 262 14.55 17.62 -11.14
CA SER A 262 15.14 18.94 -10.84
C SER A 262 14.15 19.78 -10.05
N PHE A 263 14.59 20.26 -8.88
CA PHE A 263 13.90 21.31 -8.16
C PHE A 263 14.05 22.63 -8.93
N ILE A 264 12.93 23.29 -9.24
CA ILE A 264 12.90 24.57 -9.96
C ILE A 264 12.69 25.72 -8.97
N SER A 265 11.64 25.61 -8.16
CA SER A 265 11.27 26.59 -7.14
C SER A 265 10.28 25.93 -6.16
N PRO A 266 9.96 26.58 -5.01
CA PRO A 266 8.98 26.03 -4.09
C PRO A 266 7.67 25.67 -4.80
N GLY A 267 7.30 24.40 -4.69
CA GLY A 267 6.13 23.81 -5.33
C GLY A 267 6.28 23.41 -6.79
N VAL A 268 7.44 23.59 -7.39
CA VAL A 268 7.66 23.32 -8.82
C VAL A 268 8.87 22.42 -9.01
N VAL A 269 8.66 21.29 -9.66
CA VAL A 269 9.72 20.34 -10.00
C VAL A 269 9.62 19.98 -11.48
N ALA A 270 10.75 19.64 -12.08
CA ALA A 270 10.81 19.15 -13.45
C ALA A 270 11.28 17.71 -13.48
N MET A 271 10.70 16.93 -14.38
CA MET A 271 11.03 15.52 -14.56
C MET A 271 11.12 15.17 -16.03
N THR A 272 11.96 14.20 -16.36
CA THR A 272 12.01 13.64 -17.72
C THR A 272 11.24 12.32 -17.78
N GLY A 273 10.51 12.12 -18.86
CA GLY A 273 9.81 10.88 -19.12
C GLY A 273 9.28 10.80 -20.54
N VAL A 274 8.43 9.82 -20.76
CA VAL A 274 7.81 9.53 -22.05
C VAL A 274 6.29 9.55 -21.89
N LEU A 275 5.61 10.36 -22.69
CA LEU A 275 4.16 10.28 -22.87
C LEU A 275 3.84 8.97 -23.60
N VAL A 276 3.08 8.07 -22.99
CA VAL A 276 2.71 6.78 -23.61
C VAL A 276 1.38 6.90 -24.34
N ASP A 277 0.36 7.40 -23.65
CA ASP A 277 -0.99 7.48 -24.19
C ASP A 277 -1.87 8.44 -23.39
N GLU A 278 -3.13 8.60 -23.80
CA GLU A 278 -4.15 9.38 -23.10
C GLU A 278 -5.27 8.48 -22.57
N VAL A 279 -5.81 8.80 -21.39
CA VAL A 279 -6.96 8.12 -20.80
C VAL A 279 -8.20 8.46 -21.61
N HIS A 280 -8.88 7.44 -22.13
CA HIS A 280 -10.09 7.57 -22.94
C HIS A 280 -11.37 7.47 -22.11
N ALA A 281 -11.48 6.46 -21.26
CA ALA A 281 -12.66 6.23 -20.43
C ALA A 281 -12.26 5.73 -19.04
N VAL A 282 -13.07 6.08 -18.03
CA VAL A 282 -12.86 5.75 -16.62
C VAL A 282 -14.13 5.12 -16.07
N GLY A 283 -13.96 4.04 -15.30
CA GLY A 283 -15.07 3.32 -14.65
C GLY A 283 -15.35 3.81 -13.23
N GLY A 284 -16.42 3.29 -12.64
CA GLY A 284 -16.83 3.60 -11.27
C GLY A 284 -15.75 3.32 -10.21
N TYR A 285 -15.82 4.01 -9.08
CA TYR A 285 -14.94 3.76 -7.93
C TYR A 285 -15.48 2.64 -7.04
N LEU A 286 -14.61 1.75 -6.57
CA LEU A 286 -15.00 0.62 -5.74
C LEU A 286 -15.42 1.08 -4.32
N THR A 287 -16.73 1.14 -4.05
CA THR A 287 -17.29 1.42 -2.72
C THR A 287 -17.70 0.15 -1.95
N GLY A 288 -17.15 -1.01 -2.33
CA GLY A 288 -17.44 -2.29 -1.68
C GLY A 288 -18.58 -3.10 -2.30
N LYS A 289 -19.20 -2.61 -3.38
CA LYS A 289 -20.13 -3.38 -4.21
C LYS A 289 -19.39 -4.03 -5.37
N TRP A 290 -19.83 -5.23 -5.76
CA TRP A 290 -19.18 -6.04 -6.81
C TRP A 290 -19.61 -5.63 -8.23
N ASP A 291 -20.74 -4.93 -8.36
CA ASP A 291 -21.30 -4.38 -9.61
C ASP A 291 -20.31 -3.48 -10.36
N VAL A 292 -19.42 -2.81 -9.63
CA VAL A 292 -18.33 -2.00 -10.20
C VAL A 292 -17.40 -2.85 -11.08
N TYR A 293 -17.08 -4.10 -10.71
CA TYR A 293 -16.25 -4.96 -11.55
C TYR A 293 -16.95 -5.38 -12.85
N ASP A 294 -18.27 -5.59 -12.78
CA ASP A 294 -19.10 -5.84 -13.97
C ASP A 294 -19.17 -4.61 -14.88
N GLU A 295 -19.28 -3.40 -14.30
CA GLU A 295 -19.20 -2.14 -15.02
C GLU A 295 -17.85 -2.01 -15.76
N TRP A 296 -16.74 -2.24 -15.05
CA TRP A 296 -15.41 -2.22 -15.63
C TRP A 296 -15.25 -3.27 -16.74
N GLN A 297 -15.81 -4.46 -16.57
CA GLN A 297 -15.81 -5.47 -17.62
C GLN A 297 -16.60 -5.02 -18.85
N LYS A 298 -17.76 -4.38 -18.66
CA LYS A 298 -18.58 -3.83 -19.75
C LYS A 298 -17.86 -2.71 -20.51
N MET A 299 -16.99 -1.94 -19.85
CA MET A 299 -16.17 -0.93 -20.53
C MET A 299 -15.28 -1.56 -21.62
N THR A 300 -14.83 -2.80 -21.45
CA THR A 300 -14.02 -3.50 -22.47
C THR A 300 -14.81 -3.89 -23.73
N LYS A 301 -16.14 -3.73 -23.69
CA LYS A 301 -17.08 -4.11 -24.76
C LYS A 301 -18.08 -3.00 -25.06
N ARG A 302 -17.74 -1.74 -24.74
CA ARG A 302 -18.68 -0.62 -24.73
C ARG A 302 -19.24 -0.30 -26.12
N ASP A 303 -18.37 -0.30 -27.13
CA ASP A 303 -18.67 0.06 -28.51
C ASP A 303 -17.66 -0.59 -29.46
N GLU A 304 -17.95 -0.55 -30.77
CA GLU A 304 -17.13 -1.18 -31.81
C GLU A 304 -15.71 -0.60 -31.88
N TRP A 305 -15.54 0.71 -31.66
CA TRP A 305 -14.22 1.34 -31.66
C TRP A 305 -13.38 0.83 -30.50
N THR A 306 -13.97 0.74 -29.30
CA THR A 306 -13.32 0.20 -28.10
C THR A 306 -12.90 -1.26 -28.30
N VAL A 307 -13.79 -2.10 -28.82
CA VAL A 307 -13.49 -3.51 -29.10
C VAL A 307 -12.34 -3.63 -30.10
N LYS A 308 -12.38 -2.88 -31.21
CA LYS A 308 -11.34 -2.88 -32.24
C LYS A 308 -9.98 -2.48 -31.66
N LYS A 309 -9.93 -1.40 -30.87
CA LYS A 309 -8.68 -0.92 -30.25
C LYS A 309 -8.12 -1.92 -29.24
N LEU A 310 -8.95 -2.49 -28.37
CA LEU A 310 -8.50 -3.50 -27.41
C LEU A 310 -8.00 -4.77 -28.11
N SER A 311 -8.68 -5.24 -29.17
CA SER A 311 -8.24 -6.40 -29.94
C SER A 311 -6.94 -6.15 -30.72
N SER A 312 -6.61 -4.89 -31.03
CA SER A 312 -5.31 -4.57 -31.62
C SER A 312 -4.20 -4.52 -30.58
N ALA A 313 -4.51 -4.16 -29.34
CA ALA A 313 -3.54 -4.07 -28.25
C ALA A 313 -3.27 -5.43 -27.57
N TYR A 314 -4.24 -6.36 -27.60
CA TYR A 314 -4.17 -7.61 -26.86
C TYR A 314 -4.65 -8.80 -27.69
N GLU A 315 -3.90 -9.91 -27.64
CA GLU A 315 -4.34 -11.20 -28.20
C GLU A 315 -5.61 -11.72 -27.52
N ASN A 316 -5.74 -11.48 -26.21
CA ASN A 316 -6.90 -11.89 -25.42
C ASN A 316 -7.30 -10.78 -24.43
N THR A 317 -8.32 -10.01 -24.80
CA THR A 317 -8.86 -8.91 -23.97
C THR A 317 -9.36 -9.38 -22.61
N ALA A 318 -9.93 -10.59 -22.51
CA ALA A 318 -10.42 -11.11 -21.24
C ALA A 318 -9.27 -11.41 -20.27
N SER A 319 -8.19 -12.04 -20.77
CA SER A 319 -6.97 -12.25 -19.99
C SER A 319 -6.38 -10.91 -19.55
N ALA A 320 -6.19 -9.97 -20.48
CA ALA A 320 -5.65 -8.64 -20.19
C ALA A 320 -6.48 -7.89 -19.12
N PHE A 321 -7.80 -8.07 -19.11
CA PHE A 321 -8.68 -7.50 -18.08
C PHE A 321 -8.39 -8.08 -16.69
N TRP A 322 -8.27 -9.40 -16.54
CA TRP A 322 -7.97 -10.02 -15.23
C TRP A 322 -6.56 -9.70 -14.74
N HIS A 323 -5.57 -9.70 -15.64
CA HIS A 323 -4.24 -9.20 -15.32
C HIS A 323 -4.29 -7.74 -14.84
N THR A 324 -5.14 -6.90 -15.44
CA THR A 324 -5.31 -5.51 -14.99
C THR A 324 -5.95 -5.41 -13.60
N LEU A 325 -6.99 -6.19 -13.34
CA LEU A 325 -7.67 -6.18 -12.04
C LEU A 325 -6.79 -6.63 -10.87
N MET A 326 -5.80 -7.47 -11.13
CA MET A 326 -4.83 -7.93 -10.13
C MET A 326 -3.50 -7.18 -10.20
N SER A 327 -3.36 -6.19 -11.09
CA SER A 327 -2.07 -5.57 -11.42
C SER A 327 -0.97 -6.62 -11.72
N ASP A 328 -1.35 -7.72 -12.36
CA ASP A 328 -0.48 -8.85 -12.71
C ASP A 328 0.21 -9.51 -11.50
N ILE A 329 -0.38 -9.43 -10.30
CA ILE A 329 0.17 -10.00 -9.08
C ILE A 329 -0.87 -10.83 -8.33
N VAL A 330 -0.47 -12.01 -7.86
CA VAL A 330 -1.23 -12.84 -6.91
C VAL A 330 -0.34 -13.24 -5.73
N PHE A 331 -0.94 -13.33 -4.54
CA PHE A 331 -0.26 -13.80 -3.32
C PHE A 331 -0.44 -15.32 -3.18
N GLY A 332 0.66 -16.06 -3.07
CA GLY A 332 0.60 -17.51 -2.91
C GLY A 332 0.31 -17.95 -1.46
N ALA A 333 -0.16 -19.20 -1.28
CA ALA A 333 -0.26 -19.86 0.03
C ALA A 333 1.11 -19.94 0.75
N ALA A 334 2.19 -20.10 -0.02
CA ALA A 334 3.58 -20.08 0.42
C ALA A 334 4.17 -18.67 0.59
N ALA A 335 3.35 -17.61 0.54
CA ALA A 335 3.69 -16.31 1.09
C ALA A 335 3.75 -16.32 2.64
N SER A 336 3.95 -17.51 3.21
CA SER A 336 4.50 -17.70 4.54
C SER A 336 5.72 -16.81 4.68
N ILE A 337 5.67 -16.06 5.76
CA ILE A 337 6.58 -15.02 6.19
C ILE A 337 7.95 -15.65 6.47
N GLU A 338 8.71 -15.98 5.44
CA GLU A 338 10.14 -16.15 5.57
C GLU A 338 10.72 -14.75 5.78
N ALA A 339 11.16 -14.48 7.00
CA ALA A 339 11.83 -13.24 7.38
C ALA A 339 11.04 -11.92 7.15
N GLY A 340 9.71 -11.91 7.07
CA GLY A 340 8.94 -10.66 7.00
C GLY A 340 8.73 -10.10 5.58
N MET A 341 9.09 -10.84 4.53
CA MET A 341 8.82 -10.45 3.13
C MET A 341 7.57 -11.15 2.59
N LEU A 342 6.66 -10.38 1.99
CA LEU A 342 5.55 -10.94 1.20
C LEU A 342 6.13 -11.48 -0.11
N LYS A 343 6.08 -12.80 -0.33
CA LYS A 343 6.30 -13.39 -1.66
C LYS A 343 5.04 -13.19 -2.50
N PHE A 344 5.21 -12.63 -3.69
CA PHE A 344 4.17 -12.46 -4.69
C PHE A 344 4.58 -13.17 -5.98
N LEU A 345 3.60 -13.59 -6.78
CA LEU A 345 3.80 -14.25 -8.06
C LEU A 345 3.14 -13.42 -9.16
N ARG A 346 3.68 -13.50 -10.38
CA ARG A 346 2.99 -12.98 -11.57
C ARG A 346 1.77 -13.83 -11.88
N VAL A 347 0.72 -13.22 -12.41
CA VAL A 347 -0.48 -13.96 -12.81
C VAL A 347 -0.11 -14.90 -13.97
N GLN A 348 -0.53 -16.17 -13.89
CA GLN A 348 -0.36 -17.16 -14.94
C GLN A 348 -1.74 -17.67 -15.36
N ASP A 349 -2.12 -17.43 -16.62
CA ASP A 349 -3.45 -17.83 -17.12
C ASP A 349 -3.72 -19.33 -16.94
N LYS A 350 -2.73 -20.19 -17.25
CA LYS A 350 -2.90 -21.65 -17.13
C LYS A 350 -3.17 -22.12 -15.70
N GLU A 351 -2.54 -21.48 -14.72
CA GLU A 351 -2.59 -21.93 -13.32
C GLU A 351 -3.72 -21.24 -12.55
N HIS A 352 -3.94 -19.95 -12.80
CA HIS A 352 -4.85 -19.13 -12.02
C HIS A 352 -6.25 -18.99 -12.64
N LYS A 353 -6.47 -19.44 -13.88
CA LYS A 353 -7.80 -19.37 -14.52
C LYS A 353 -8.90 -20.03 -13.70
N LEU A 354 -8.65 -21.23 -13.14
CA LEU A 354 -9.64 -21.90 -12.30
C LEU A 354 -9.97 -21.08 -11.04
N TRP A 355 -8.99 -20.37 -10.49
CA TRP A 355 -9.19 -19.52 -9.31
C TRP A 355 -10.02 -18.28 -9.66
N LEU A 356 -9.77 -17.70 -10.84
CA LEU A 356 -10.52 -16.56 -11.37
C LEU A 356 -11.97 -16.92 -11.67
N ASP A 357 -12.20 -18.05 -12.33
CA ASP A 357 -13.55 -18.50 -12.68
C ASP A 357 -14.37 -18.76 -11.40
N ARG A 358 -13.78 -19.44 -10.39
CA ARG A 358 -14.41 -19.62 -9.07
C ARG A 358 -14.66 -18.31 -8.32
N TRP A 359 -13.72 -17.37 -8.38
CA TRP A 359 -13.86 -16.06 -7.74
C TRP A 359 -15.03 -15.28 -8.34
N TRP A 360 -15.22 -15.35 -9.65
CA TRP A 360 -16.36 -14.72 -10.33
C TRP A 360 -17.69 -15.34 -9.96
N ASP A 361 -17.78 -16.66 -9.98
CA ASP A 361 -18.99 -17.37 -9.60
C ASP A 361 -19.38 -17.06 -8.16
N TRP A 362 -18.38 -17.03 -7.27
CA TRP A 362 -18.58 -16.63 -5.89
C TRP A 362 -19.03 -15.19 -5.75
N LEU A 363 -18.40 -14.24 -6.45
CA LEU A 363 -18.77 -12.83 -6.38
C LEU A 363 -20.23 -12.58 -6.76
N ARG A 364 -20.71 -13.26 -7.80
CA ARG A 364 -22.09 -13.13 -8.30
C ARG A 364 -23.11 -13.85 -7.42
N ASN A 365 -22.70 -14.91 -6.74
CA ASN A 365 -23.56 -15.79 -5.95
C ASN A 365 -23.15 -15.85 -4.48
N LYS A 366 -22.68 -14.74 -3.89
CA LYS A 366 -22.13 -14.71 -2.53
C LYS A 366 -23.09 -15.26 -1.47
N ASP A 367 -24.40 -15.12 -1.69
CA ASP A 367 -25.43 -15.61 -0.78
C ASP A 367 -25.67 -17.13 -0.89
N LEU A 368 -25.21 -17.75 -1.99
CA LEU A 368 -25.40 -19.18 -2.29
C LEU A 368 -24.13 -20.02 -2.14
N THR A 369 -22.95 -19.38 -2.08
CA THR A 369 -21.65 -20.06 -2.03
C THR A 369 -20.83 -19.57 -0.82
N PRO A 370 -20.88 -20.27 0.33
CA PRO A 370 -20.24 -19.82 1.56
C PRO A 370 -18.71 -19.78 1.52
N ASP A 371 -18.07 -20.67 0.74
CA ASP A 371 -16.61 -20.77 0.63
C ASP A 371 -16.18 -20.98 -0.84
N PRO A 372 -15.47 -20.04 -1.47
CA PRO A 372 -15.02 -20.17 -2.85
C PRO A 372 -13.72 -20.98 -3.03
N GLY A 373 -13.13 -21.45 -1.92
CA GLY A 373 -11.85 -22.12 -1.90
C GLY A 373 -10.66 -21.15 -1.95
N ARG A 374 -9.49 -21.66 -1.54
CA ARG A 374 -8.26 -20.88 -1.33
C ARG A 374 -7.85 -20.00 -2.51
N GLY A 375 -7.82 -20.58 -3.71
CA GLY A 375 -7.39 -19.86 -4.91
C GLY A 375 -8.22 -18.61 -5.17
N ALA A 376 -9.55 -18.73 -5.06
CA ALA A 376 -10.46 -17.59 -5.23
C ALA A 376 -10.31 -16.55 -4.11
N ILE A 377 -9.95 -16.95 -2.89
CA ILE A 377 -9.60 -16.01 -1.81
C ILE A 377 -8.33 -15.23 -2.16
N TYR A 378 -7.30 -15.88 -2.71
CA TYR A 378 -6.08 -15.20 -3.13
C TYR A 378 -6.32 -14.21 -4.28
N VAL A 379 -7.17 -14.59 -5.25
CA VAL A 379 -7.63 -13.68 -6.29
C VAL A 379 -8.38 -12.50 -5.66
N ASN A 380 -9.29 -12.74 -4.73
CA ASN A 380 -10.03 -11.67 -4.05
C ASN A 380 -9.09 -10.68 -3.34
N ASP A 381 -8.10 -11.18 -2.62
CA ASP A 381 -7.13 -10.32 -1.93
C ASP A 381 -6.27 -9.55 -2.93
N ALA A 382 -5.79 -10.20 -3.99
CA ALA A 382 -5.03 -9.56 -5.07
C ALA A 382 -5.83 -8.43 -5.75
N VAL A 383 -7.08 -8.69 -6.12
CA VAL A 383 -7.97 -7.67 -6.72
C VAL A 383 -8.21 -6.52 -5.75
N ARG A 384 -8.48 -6.79 -4.48
CA ARG A 384 -8.69 -5.73 -3.47
C ARG A 384 -7.44 -4.89 -3.27
N GLU A 385 -6.26 -5.51 -3.28
CA GLU A 385 -4.98 -4.80 -3.16
C GLU A 385 -4.68 -3.93 -4.36
N ALA A 386 -4.89 -4.46 -5.56
CA ALA A 386 -4.69 -3.76 -6.82
C ALA A 386 -5.67 -2.62 -7.08
N THR A 387 -6.89 -2.70 -6.53
CA THR A 387 -7.99 -1.76 -6.84
C THR A 387 -8.33 -0.80 -5.69
N CYS A 388 -7.79 -1.01 -4.48
CA CYS A 388 -8.05 -0.15 -3.34
C CYS A 388 -7.62 1.29 -3.62
N GLY A 389 -8.56 2.24 -3.51
CA GLY A 389 -8.29 3.66 -3.75
C GLY A 389 -8.16 4.04 -5.23
N ARG A 390 -8.56 3.14 -6.14
CA ARG A 390 -8.28 3.25 -7.57
C ARG A 390 -9.53 3.03 -8.43
N VAL A 391 -9.45 3.52 -9.65
CA VAL A 391 -10.43 3.30 -10.73
C VAL A 391 -9.78 2.53 -11.86
N PHE A 392 -10.59 1.77 -12.60
CA PHE A 392 -10.21 1.20 -13.87
C PHE A 392 -10.36 2.22 -14.99
N PHE A 393 -9.48 2.17 -15.98
CA PHE A 393 -9.57 3.00 -17.17
C PHE A 393 -9.14 2.26 -18.43
N THR A 394 -9.60 2.76 -19.58
CA THR A 394 -9.08 2.42 -20.90
C THR A 394 -8.43 3.64 -21.54
N SER A 395 -7.44 3.43 -22.39
CA SER A 395 -6.69 4.50 -23.06
C SER A 395 -7.02 4.59 -24.56
N THR A 396 -6.56 5.66 -25.22
CA THR A 396 -6.84 5.94 -26.64
C THR A 396 -6.25 4.92 -27.62
N GLN A 397 -5.13 4.28 -27.26
CA GLN A 397 -4.52 3.19 -28.02
C GLN A 397 -5.04 1.81 -27.60
N GLY A 398 -5.99 1.74 -26.65
CA GLY A 398 -6.60 0.49 -26.22
C GLY A 398 -5.84 -0.21 -25.09
N TYR A 399 -5.01 0.49 -24.31
CA TYR A 399 -4.48 -0.07 -23.07
C TYR A 399 -5.55 -0.08 -21.98
N MET A 400 -5.45 -1.06 -21.08
CA MET A 400 -6.23 -1.15 -19.85
C MET A 400 -5.33 -0.88 -18.65
N GLY A 401 -5.87 -0.15 -17.67
CA GLY A 401 -5.11 0.18 -16.47
C GLY A 401 -5.97 0.43 -15.24
N THR A 402 -5.29 0.53 -14.10
CA THR A 402 -5.84 1.07 -12.87
C THR A 402 -5.06 2.31 -12.47
N GLY A 403 -5.73 3.31 -11.91
CA GLY A 403 -5.15 4.61 -11.55
C GLY A 403 -5.79 5.20 -10.31
N ALA A 404 -5.24 6.29 -9.78
CA ALA A 404 -5.82 7.00 -8.64
C ALA A 404 -7.30 7.34 -8.87
N ALA A 405 -8.12 7.40 -7.82
CA ALA A 405 -9.56 7.65 -7.95
C ALA A 405 -9.92 8.99 -8.64
N ALA A 406 -8.98 9.93 -8.70
CA ALA A 406 -9.15 11.23 -9.33
C ALA A 406 -8.92 11.23 -10.86
N VAL A 407 -8.53 10.10 -11.46
CA VAL A 407 -8.29 10.00 -12.91
C VAL A 407 -9.57 10.28 -13.69
N LEU A 408 -9.43 11.02 -14.80
CA LEU A 408 -10.49 11.42 -15.72
C LEU A 408 -10.05 11.17 -17.18
N PRO A 409 -11.01 11.06 -18.12
CA PRO A 409 -10.70 11.15 -19.54
C PRO A 409 -9.89 12.41 -19.87
N GLY A 410 -8.89 12.29 -20.74
CA GLY A 410 -7.96 13.37 -21.10
C GLY A 410 -6.71 13.47 -20.21
N ASP A 411 -6.65 12.74 -19.10
CA ASP A 411 -5.41 12.60 -18.35
C ASP A 411 -4.39 11.78 -19.14
N ILE A 412 -3.11 12.08 -18.98
CA ILE A 412 -2.04 11.44 -19.75
C ILE A 412 -1.31 10.36 -18.94
N ILE A 413 -0.95 9.27 -19.63
CA ILE A 413 -0.17 8.16 -19.10
C ILE A 413 1.30 8.42 -19.43
N VAL A 414 2.14 8.48 -18.41
CA VAL A 414 3.56 8.84 -18.56
C VAL A 414 4.45 7.82 -17.87
N VAL A 415 5.51 7.41 -18.54
CA VAL A 415 6.63 6.68 -17.92
C VAL A 415 7.71 7.68 -17.58
N LEU A 416 7.81 8.04 -16.30
CA LEU A 416 8.86 8.92 -15.78
C LEU A 416 10.16 8.13 -15.58
N TYR A 417 11.29 8.72 -15.91
CA TYR A 417 12.59 8.06 -15.79
C TYR A 417 12.94 7.75 -14.33
N GLY A 418 13.47 6.55 -14.09
CA GLY A 418 13.68 5.99 -12.75
C GLY A 418 12.41 5.51 -12.03
N GLY A 419 11.25 5.56 -12.70
CA GLY A 419 10.00 5.02 -12.19
C GLY A 419 9.84 3.51 -12.40
N LYS A 420 9.35 2.79 -11.40
CA LYS A 420 9.05 1.35 -11.51
C LYS A 420 7.73 1.07 -12.21
N VAL A 421 6.84 2.07 -12.25
CA VAL A 421 5.46 2.00 -12.75
C VAL A 421 5.14 3.24 -13.60
N PRO A 422 4.13 3.19 -14.47
CA PRO A 422 3.57 4.39 -15.10
C PRO A 422 2.96 5.37 -14.07
N TYR A 423 2.81 6.62 -14.45
CA TYR A 423 2.18 7.68 -13.67
C TYR A 423 1.11 8.39 -14.49
N ILE A 424 0.04 8.84 -13.83
CA ILE A 424 -1.00 9.65 -14.48
C ILE A 424 -0.76 11.11 -14.17
N LEU A 425 -0.66 11.94 -15.22
CA LEU A 425 -0.55 13.37 -15.11
C LEU A 425 -1.79 14.06 -15.69
N ARG A 426 -2.23 15.14 -15.05
CA ARG A 426 -3.28 16.02 -15.55
C ARG A 426 -2.67 17.33 -16.01
N ARG A 427 -2.90 17.72 -17.25
CA ARG A 427 -2.47 19.03 -17.77
C ARG A 427 -3.24 20.15 -17.06
N THR A 428 -2.56 21.24 -16.75
CA THR A 428 -3.16 22.47 -16.22
C THR A 428 -3.22 23.55 -17.28
N ASP A 429 -4.00 24.61 -17.05
CA ASP A 429 -4.03 25.80 -17.92
C ASP A 429 -2.78 26.68 -17.79
N ARG A 430 -1.85 26.32 -16.88
CA ARG A 430 -0.62 27.07 -16.65
C ARG A 430 0.51 26.55 -17.54
N ALA A 431 1.36 27.47 -17.96
CA ALA A 431 2.65 27.17 -18.55
C ALA A 431 3.75 27.93 -17.79
N MET A 432 4.96 27.39 -17.80
CA MET A 432 6.11 27.98 -17.16
C MET A 432 7.21 28.25 -18.17
N GLU A 433 7.74 29.46 -18.15
CA GLU A 433 8.93 29.79 -18.90
C GLU A 433 10.18 29.32 -18.15
N LEU A 434 10.96 28.44 -18.78
CA LEU A 434 12.26 27.98 -18.29
C LEU A 434 13.26 28.08 -19.44
N ASN A 435 14.38 28.76 -19.22
CA ASN A 435 15.43 28.94 -20.23
C ASN A 435 14.89 29.42 -21.59
N LYS A 436 14.00 30.42 -21.59
CA LYS A 436 13.35 31.00 -22.79
C LYS A 436 12.44 30.02 -23.58
N SER A 437 12.04 28.91 -22.97
CA SER A 437 11.09 27.95 -23.53
C SER A 437 9.88 27.81 -22.61
N PHE A 438 8.68 27.70 -23.18
CA PHE A 438 7.44 27.50 -22.43
C PHE A 438 7.13 26.02 -22.30
N TYR A 439 6.93 25.56 -21.07
CA TYR A 439 6.55 24.19 -20.76
C TYR A 439 5.15 24.16 -20.13
N PRO A 440 4.26 23.26 -20.57
CA PRO A 440 2.99 23.03 -19.87
C PRO A 440 3.23 22.51 -18.46
N CYS A 441 2.42 22.98 -17.51
CA CYS A 441 2.43 22.50 -16.14
C CYS A 441 1.41 21.38 -15.94
N TYR A 442 1.76 20.41 -15.10
CA TYR A 442 0.97 19.21 -14.83
C TYR A 442 0.78 18.98 -13.34
N GLN A 443 -0.33 18.36 -13.00
CA GLN A 443 -0.54 17.75 -11.70
C GLN A 443 -0.28 16.24 -11.79
N ILE A 444 0.54 15.68 -10.91
CA ILE A 444 0.66 14.22 -10.79
C ILE A 444 -0.48 13.69 -9.91
N LEU A 445 -1.26 12.75 -10.44
CA LEU A 445 -2.39 12.16 -9.74
C LEU A 445 -1.99 10.94 -8.90
N GLY A 446 -0.95 10.23 -9.32
CA GLY A 446 -0.42 9.04 -8.66
C GLY A 446 0.17 8.04 -9.65
N ASP A 447 0.55 6.88 -9.12
CA ASP A 447 1.01 5.74 -9.91
C ASP A 447 -0.14 5.04 -10.65
N ALA A 448 0.18 4.36 -11.75
CA ALA A 448 -0.71 3.55 -12.57
C ALA A 448 -0.18 2.12 -12.72
N TYR A 449 -1.07 1.13 -12.78
CA TYR A 449 -0.76 -0.13 -13.46
C TYR A 449 -1.38 -0.06 -14.85
N VAL A 450 -0.62 -0.36 -15.91
CA VAL A 450 -1.12 -0.32 -17.29
C VAL A 450 -0.66 -1.56 -18.04
N HIS A 451 -1.58 -2.49 -18.31
CA HIS A 451 -1.24 -3.76 -18.95
C HIS A 451 -0.74 -3.52 -20.37
N GLY A 452 0.39 -4.14 -20.71
CA GLY A 452 1.08 -3.90 -22.00
C GLY A 452 2.10 -2.75 -21.96
N VAL A 453 2.11 -1.90 -20.93
CA VAL A 453 3.11 -0.84 -20.74
C VAL A 453 4.15 -1.20 -19.67
N MET A 454 3.72 -1.93 -18.62
CA MET A 454 4.60 -2.40 -17.54
C MET A 454 5.84 -3.14 -18.07
N ASP A 455 6.87 -3.21 -17.23
CA ASP A 455 8.10 -3.99 -17.50
C ASP A 455 8.85 -3.53 -18.77
N GLY A 456 8.65 -2.25 -19.10
CA GLY A 456 9.35 -1.51 -20.14
C GLY A 456 9.00 -1.94 -21.55
N LYS A 457 7.82 -2.55 -21.74
CA LYS A 457 7.26 -2.86 -23.05
C LYS A 457 7.08 -1.60 -23.90
N ALA A 458 6.55 -0.52 -23.31
CA ALA A 458 6.34 0.75 -24.03
C ALA A 458 7.63 1.42 -24.53
N LEU A 459 8.74 1.32 -23.78
CA LEU A 459 10.02 1.90 -24.17
C LEU A 459 10.76 1.09 -25.25
N ASN A 460 10.40 -0.18 -25.42
CA ASN A 460 11.06 -1.11 -26.32
C ASN A 460 10.29 -1.37 -27.61
N ASP A 461 9.05 -0.89 -27.69
CA ASP A 461 8.16 -1.17 -28.81
C ASP A 461 8.65 -0.41 -30.07
N PRO A 462 8.99 -1.13 -31.16
CA PRO A 462 9.45 -0.54 -32.41
C PRO A 462 8.45 0.44 -33.04
N GLU A 463 7.14 0.23 -32.84
CA GLU A 463 6.09 1.13 -33.33
C GLU A 463 6.03 2.41 -32.49
N ASN A 464 6.45 2.31 -31.22
CA ASN A 464 6.62 3.41 -30.27
C ASN A 464 8.00 4.09 -30.36
N ARG A 465 8.81 3.83 -31.40
CA ARG A 465 10.09 4.55 -31.63
C ARG A 465 9.95 6.08 -31.76
N GLN A 466 8.73 6.58 -31.93
CA GLN A 466 8.41 8.02 -31.95
C GLN A 466 8.25 8.62 -30.55
N LEU A 467 8.22 7.80 -29.49
CA LEU A 467 8.10 8.27 -28.12
C LEU A 467 9.39 8.98 -27.69
N GLN A 468 9.41 10.30 -27.84
CA GLN A 468 10.53 11.14 -27.45
C GLN A 468 10.49 11.46 -25.96
N ALA A 469 11.68 11.43 -25.35
CA ALA A 469 11.85 11.92 -23.99
C ALA A 469 11.47 13.40 -23.93
N GLN A 470 10.58 13.75 -23.01
CA GLN A 470 10.13 15.12 -22.82
C GLN A 470 10.17 15.51 -21.35
N ARG A 471 10.25 16.83 -21.14
CA ARG A 471 10.29 17.43 -19.81
C ARG A 471 8.87 17.76 -19.34
N PHE A 472 8.49 17.22 -18.19
CA PHE A 472 7.23 17.48 -17.51
C PHE A 472 7.46 18.40 -16.31
N ILE A 473 6.75 19.52 -16.25
CA ILE A 473 6.79 20.44 -15.10
C ILE A 473 5.63 20.10 -14.18
N LEU A 474 5.94 19.61 -12.98
CA LEU A 474 4.93 19.26 -11.98
C LEU A 474 4.74 20.42 -11.00
N VAL A 475 3.47 20.75 -10.71
CA VAL A 475 3.06 21.86 -9.83
C VAL A 475 2.12 21.45 -8.72
#